data_AF-A0A540WIG7-F1
#
_entry.id   AF-A0A540WIG7-F1
#
_cell.length_a   1.000
_cell.length_b   1.000
_cell.length_c   1.000
_cell.angle_alpha   90.00
_cell.angle_beta   90.00
_cell.angle_gamma   90.00
#
_symmetry.space_group_name_H-M   'P 1'
#
loop_
_entity.id
_entity.type
_entity.pdbx_description
1 polymer ?
#
loop_
_entity_poly.entity_id
_entity_poly.type
_entity_poly.pdbx_seq_one_letter_code
_entity_poly.pdbx_strand_id
1 'polypeptide(L)'
;MSVWSWLGRWFPSLRSEHVPIFYEEDYRLPLTGIESTVGVEPRGVDFTTWYLLEKHVVRPSDVYRPRPVSYAEMSRVHDATYLESLSLPETLARIYAVDPSEVPVDTLLSNVRLVCGGTLGAARLAFGRRGPVVNMSGGFHHAAPSRGGGFCAVNDIAIALASLNADGYEGQTVVLDLDAHPPDGTAECLAGHPKVWIGSLSGSDWGSLPEGVDETRVPEGITDDGYLALLEATLSRMPKPDLAFVIAGCDVLAGDRFGRVGLTVQGARRRDQLLARTLRGVPSVWLPGGGYHAESWKVFAGTVLVLSGMGGRRIKARYDPLSARYQRISRLLSQEGEPLDEPLTLEDLEGSLGLGGTLQPRVLGYYTAQSLEYALFRYGLLWQVERLGYSRPRVEVGSTGVGDRIKVLGRAGGQEHLLVDAVVERRTIAGEPFFFVNWLSLRHPRARFSERRPQLPGQDVPGLGLAREATEMFVLMAKRLGLAGVASRPMWYHLAVVARARFRFVDPARQGRFEAMMRDLAHLPLLEATRAVAEGRVSLNGEPYRWEPDDVVLRLEPVPVDTDVIAAERERCHFTVESRHG
;
A
#
# COMPACT_ATOMS: atom_id res chain seq x y z
N MET A 1 46.67 -3.63 -4.25
CA MET A 1 45.52 -2.71 -4.38
C MET A 1 44.84 -3.01 -5.71
N SER A 2 43.56 -3.38 -5.72
CA SER A 2 42.85 -3.71 -6.98
C SER A 2 42.57 -2.44 -7.79
N VAL A 3 42.48 -2.56 -9.12
CA VAL A 3 42.11 -1.47 -10.05
C VAL A 3 40.82 -0.76 -9.61
N TRP A 4 39.86 -1.52 -9.06
CA TRP A 4 38.61 -1.01 -8.48
C TRP A 4 38.79 -0.14 -7.24
N SER A 5 39.82 -0.42 -6.42
CA SER A 5 40.16 0.41 -5.25
C SER A 5 40.76 1.76 -5.64
N TRP A 6 41.50 1.82 -6.75
CA TRP A 6 42.12 3.02 -7.29
C TRP A 6 41.10 3.89 -8.05
N LEU A 7 40.27 3.28 -8.92
CA LEU A 7 39.17 3.97 -9.61
C LEU A 7 38.11 4.50 -8.63
N GLY A 8 37.82 3.78 -7.55
CA GLY A 8 36.89 4.22 -6.52
C GLY A 8 37.35 5.46 -5.72
N ARG A 9 38.62 5.88 -5.81
CA ARG A 9 39.10 7.15 -5.24
C ARG A 9 38.85 8.35 -6.16
N TRP A 10 38.82 8.15 -7.48
CA TRP A 10 38.65 9.21 -8.48
C TRP A 10 37.21 9.32 -8.99
N PHE A 11 36.43 8.25 -8.87
CA PHE A 11 35.01 8.19 -9.23
C PHE A 11 34.20 7.58 -8.08
N PRO A 12 33.77 8.40 -7.09
CA PRO A 12 32.96 7.92 -5.97
C PRO A 12 31.67 7.20 -6.40
N SER A 13 31.17 7.50 -7.59
CA SER A 13 30.01 6.86 -8.22
C SER A 13 30.21 5.39 -8.62
N LEU A 14 31.45 4.86 -8.60
CA LEU A 14 31.75 3.46 -8.95
C LEU A 14 31.76 2.50 -7.75
N ARG A 15 31.69 3.01 -6.51
CA ARG A 15 31.47 2.18 -5.31
C ARG A 15 30.01 2.27 -4.90
N SER A 16 29.13 1.52 -5.58
CA SER A 16 27.81 1.25 -5.01
C SER A 16 28.00 0.33 -3.80
N GLU A 17 27.95 0.89 -2.59
CA GLU A 17 27.77 0.08 -1.40
C GLU A 17 26.33 -0.41 -1.39
N HIS A 18 26.13 -1.72 -1.53
CA HIS A 18 24.80 -2.30 -1.41
C HIS A 18 24.40 -2.29 0.06
N VAL A 19 23.16 -1.87 0.32
CA VAL A 19 22.59 -1.78 1.66
C VAL A 19 21.73 -3.03 1.88
N PRO A 20 22.07 -3.88 2.86
CA PRO A 20 21.23 -4.98 3.28
C PRO A 20 19.87 -4.47 3.73
N ILE A 21 18.82 -5.16 3.29
CA ILE A 21 17.46 -4.89 3.72
C ILE A 21 16.84 -6.13 4.35
N PHE A 22 16.01 -5.93 5.37
CA PHE A 22 15.11 -6.96 5.89
C PHE A 22 13.72 -6.77 5.27
N TYR A 23 13.22 -7.81 4.61
CA TYR A 23 11.91 -7.78 3.97
C TYR A 23 11.33 -9.19 3.86
N GLU A 24 10.02 -9.26 4.04
CA GLU A 24 9.16 -10.40 3.77
C GLU A 24 7.88 -9.83 3.14
N GLU A 25 7.26 -10.55 2.20
CA GLU A 25 5.96 -10.14 1.67
C GLU A 25 4.92 -10.08 2.82
N ASP A 26 5.14 -10.84 3.91
CA ASP A 26 4.32 -10.92 5.12
C ASP A 26 4.28 -9.61 5.91
N TYR A 27 5.11 -8.62 5.57
CA TYR A 27 5.02 -7.29 6.20
C TYR A 27 3.72 -6.55 5.88
N ARG A 28 3.03 -6.88 4.79
CA ARG A 28 1.74 -6.26 4.43
C ARG A 28 0.68 -6.44 5.53
N LEU A 29 -0.01 -5.38 5.94
CA LEU A 29 -1.08 -5.54 6.92
C LEU A 29 -2.27 -6.28 6.29
N PRO A 30 -2.81 -7.35 6.91
CA PRO A 30 -3.94 -8.11 6.40
C PRO A 30 -5.28 -7.43 6.77
N LEU A 31 -5.37 -6.12 6.54
CA LEU A 31 -6.50 -5.27 6.95
C LEU A 31 -7.10 -4.57 5.73
N THR A 32 -8.29 -4.97 5.31
CA THR A 32 -8.88 -4.46 4.05
C THR A 32 -9.44 -3.04 4.17
N GLY A 33 -9.88 -2.63 5.37
CA GLY A 33 -10.42 -1.30 5.61
C GLY A 33 -9.37 -0.21 5.85
N ILE A 34 -8.10 -0.56 6.10
CA ILE A 34 -7.10 0.40 6.58
C ILE A 34 -6.83 1.54 5.58
N GLU A 35 -6.81 1.25 4.28
CA GLU A 35 -6.67 2.27 3.24
C GLU A 35 -7.87 3.23 3.24
N SER A 36 -9.09 2.68 3.20
CA SER A 36 -10.31 3.48 3.16
C SER A 36 -10.56 4.27 4.44
N THR A 37 -10.16 3.74 5.61
CA THR A 37 -10.46 4.36 6.90
C THR A 37 -9.39 5.39 7.27
N VAL A 38 -8.11 5.05 7.12
CA VAL A 38 -6.98 5.87 7.59
C VAL A 38 -5.99 6.27 6.50
N GLY A 39 -6.16 5.86 5.25
CA GLY A 39 -5.31 6.29 4.13
C GLY A 39 -3.98 5.56 4.03
N VAL A 40 -3.78 4.49 4.80
CA VAL A 40 -2.57 3.66 4.73
C VAL A 40 -2.64 2.79 3.47
N GLU A 41 -1.66 2.95 2.58
CA GLU A 41 -1.45 2.06 1.43
C GLU A 41 -0.86 0.72 1.95
N PRO A 42 -1.64 -0.38 1.98
CA PRO A 42 -1.20 -1.64 2.60
C PRO A 42 0.01 -2.25 1.89
N ARG A 43 0.25 -1.90 0.61
CA ARG A 43 1.40 -2.35 -0.17
C ARG A 43 2.56 -1.35 -0.19
N GLY A 44 2.59 -0.32 0.66
CA GLY A 44 3.64 0.70 0.64
C GLY A 44 5.05 0.10 0.75
N VAL A 45 5.21 -0.92 1.60
CA VAL A 45 6.45 -1.69 1.78
C VAL A 45 6.82 -2.48 0.52
N ASP A 46 5.83 -3.14 -0.10
CA ASP A 46 5.99 -3.88 -1.36
C ASP A 46 6.44 -2.97 -2.49
N PHE A 47 5.76 -1.83 -2.66
CA PHE A 47 6.04 -0.85 -3.70
C PHE A 47 7.47 -0.31 -3.62
N THR A 48 7.91 0.02 -2.40
CA THR A 48 9.28 0.45 -2.13
C THR A 48 10.27 -0.64 -2.53
N THR A 49 10.05 -1.88 -2.06
CA THR A 49 10.96 -3.00 -2.28
C THR A 49 11.03 -3.40 -3.76
N TRP A 50 9.89 -3.49 -4.44
CA TRP A 50 9.81 -3.84 -5.85
C TRP A 50 10.53 -2.82 -6.72
N TYR A 51 10.35 -1.52 -6.43
CA TYR A 51 11.08 -0.46 -7.12
C TYR A 51 12.60 -0.62 -6.95
N LEU A 52 13.08 -0.83 -5.72
CA LEU A 52 14.50 -0.94 -5.42
C LEU A 52 15.15 -2.15 -6.10
N LEU A 53 14.47 -3.30 -6.12
CA LEU A 53 14.91 -4.51 -6.81
C LEU A 53 14.89 -4.34 -8.34
N GLU A 54 13.82 -3.78 -8.90
CA GLU A 54 13.72 -3.55 -10.34
C GLU A 54 14.78 -2.56 -10.84
N LYS A 55 15.08 -1.52 -10.05
CA LYS A 55 16.08 -0.52 -10.40
C LYS A 55 17.51 -0.92 -10.03
N HIS A 56 17.71 -2.15 -9.54
CA HIS A 56 19.00 -2.71 -9.11
C HIS A 56 19.72 -1.84 -8.06
N VAL A 57 18.94 -1.15 -7.23
CA VAL A 57 19.46 -0.41 -6.06
C VAL A 57 19.78 -1.41 -4.95
N VAL A 58 18.92 -2.40 -4.77
CA VAL A 58 19.10 -3.55 -3.89
C VAL A 58 19.23 -4.80 -4.76
N ARG A 59 20.17 -5.70 -4.42
CA ARG A 59 20.28 -7.00 -5.08
C ARG A 59 19.44 -8.03 -4.32
N PRO A 60 18.92 -9.07 -5.00
CA PRO A 60 18.22 -10.16 -4.31
C PRO A 60 19.04 -10.82 -3.18
N SER A 61 20.37 -10.89 -3.31
CA SER A 61 21.28 -11.43 -2.29
C SER A 61 21.42 -10.55 -1.05
N ASP A 62 21.03 -9.28 -1.13
CA ASP A 62 21.07 -8.31 -0.02
C ASP A 62 19.71 -8.22 0.69
N VAL A 63 18.74 -9.05 0.31
CA VAL A 63 17.43 -9.17 0.97
C VAL A 63 17.48 -10.30 1.99
N TYR A 64 17.43 -9.93 3.27
CA TYR A 64 17.41 -10.83 4.40
C TYR A 64 15.98 -11.12 4.82
N ARG A 65 15.66 -12.40 5.01
CA ARG A 65 14.37 -12.79 5.58
C ARG A 65 14.41 -12.62 7.10
N PRO A 66 13.46 -11.90 7.71
CA PRO A 66 13.38 -11.75 9.15
C PRO A 66 13.00 -13.07 9.82
N ARG A 67 13.35 -13.21 11.09
CA ARG A 67 12.80 -14.26 11.98
C ARG A 67 11.89 -13.59 12.99
N PRO A 68 10.68 -14.10 13.24
CA PRO A 68 9.77 -13.44 14.17
C PRO A 68 10.34 -13.44 15.58
N VAL A 69 10.18 -12.33 16.30
CA VAL A 69 10.51 -12.30 17.74
C VAL A 69 9.57 -13.23 18.52
N SER A 70 10.12 -13.84 19.56
CA SER A 70 9.37 -14.65 20.53
C SER A 70 8.56 -13.76 21.49
N TYR A 71 7.55 -14.34 22.14
CA TYR A 71 6.86 -13.66 23.24
C TYR A 71 7.80 -13.29 24.38
N ALA A 72 8.81 -14.13 24.65
CA ALA A 72 9.83 -13.85 25.67
C ALA A 72 10.70 -12.62 25.32
N GLU A 73 10.97 -12.38 24.03
CA GLU A 73 11.62 -11.14 23.57
C GLU A 73 10.69 -9.93 23.72
N MET A 74 9.42 -10.05 23.35
CA MET A 74 8.43 -8.98 23.51
C MET A 74 8.20 -8.61 24.98
N SER A 75 8.18 -9.60 25.88
CA SER A 75 7.93 -9.40 27.32
C SER A 75 9.09 -8.75 28.07
N ARG A 76 10.22 -8.46 27.40
CA ARG A 76 11.28 -7.61 27.97
C ARG A 76 10.90 -6.13 28.00
N VAL A 77 9.88 -5.75 27.24
CA VAL A 77 9.45 -4.35 27.05
C VAL A 77 7.98 -4.18 27.39
N HIS A 78 7.14 -5.11 26.92
CA HIS A 78 5.70 -5.01 27.06
C HIS A 78 5.18 -5.88 28.21
N ASP A 79 4.19 -5.36 28.92
CA ASP A 79 3.54 -6.05 30.03
C ASP A 79 2.86 -7.32 29.53
N ALA A 80 2.93 -8.39 30.34
CA ALA A 80 2.31 -9.67 29.99
C ALA A 80 0.80 -9.55 29.74
N THR A 81 0.09 -8.81 30.60
CA THR A 81 -1.36 -8.55 30.46
C THR A 81 -1.68 -7.79 29.17
N TYR A 82 -0.82 -6.85 28.77
CA TYR A 82 -0.97 -6.14 27.51
C TYR A 82 -0.74 -7.07 26.32
N LEU A 83 0.32 -7.88 26.33
CA LEU A 83 0.60 -8.84 25.26
C LEU A 83 -0.53 -9.88 25.11
N GLU A 84 -1.14 -10.32 26.21
CA GLU A 84 -2.32 -11.19 26.18
C GLU A 84 -3.51 -10.47 25.54
N SER A 85 -3.72 -9.19 25.84
CA SER A 85 -4.83 -8.40 25.26
C SER A 85 -4.76 -8.28 23.74
N LEU A 86 -3.57 -8.42 23.14
CA LEU A 86 -3.39 -8.40 21.69
C LEU A 86 -4.00 -9.63 20.98
N SER A 87 -4.32 -10.70 21.71
CA SER A 87 -5.06 -11.85 21.17
C SER A 87 -6.54 -11.54 20.92
N LEU A 88 -7.05 -10.41 21.42
CA LEU A 88 -8.43 -9.98 21.21
C LEU A 88 -8.52 -9.11 19.95
N PRO A 89 -9.44 -9.43 19.00
CA PRO A 89 -9.61 -8.63 17.79
C PRO A 89 -10.01 -7.19 18.10
N GLU A 90 -10.73 -6.92 19.19
CA GLU A 90 -11.14 -5.59 19.61
C GLU A 90 -9.95 -4.70 19.99
N THR A 91 -8.91 -5.28 20.61
CA THR A 91 -7.69 -4.56 20.96
C THR A 91 -6.94 -4.12 19.71
N LEU A 92 -6.70 -5.06 18.79
CA LEU A 92 -6.01 -4.79 17.53
C LEU A 92 -6.82 -3.84 16.63
N ALA A 93 -8.14 -4.03 16.54
CA ALA A 93 -9.02 -3.15 15.78
C ALA A 93 -8.94 -1.69 16.25
N ARG A 94 -8.88 -1.47 17.57
CA ARG A 94 -8.69 -0.14 18.15
C ARG A 94 -7.33 0.46 17.78
N ILE A 95 -6.25 -0.32 17.86
CA ILE A 95 -4.88 0.12 17.52
C ILE A 95 -4.78 0.50 16.04
N TYR A 96 -5.37 -0.32 15.16
CA TYR A 96 -5.31 -0.12 13.70
C TYR A 96 -6.47 0.69 13.11
N ALA A 97 -7.37 1.18 13.97
CA ALA A 97 -8.54 1.99 13.60
C ALA A 97 -9.50 1.32 12.59
N VAL A 98 -9.62 0.00 12.62
CA VAL A 98 -10.48 -0.82 11.74
C VAL A 98 -11.63 -1.47 12.51
N ASP A 99 -12.52 -2.19 11.80
CA ASP A 99 -13.58 -2.98 12.45
C ASP A 99 -13.02 -4.32 13.00
N PRO A 100 -13.43 -4.77 14.20
CA PRO A 100 -12.97 -6.04 14.79
C PRO A 100 -13.21 -7.27 13.91
N SER A 101 -14.28 -7.29 13.11
CA SER A 101 -14.58 -8.42 12.22
C SER A 101 -13.56 -8.61 11.09
N GLU A 102 -12.74 -7.59 10.82
CA GLU A 102 -11.71 -7.62 9.78
C GLU A 102 -10.35 -8.10 10.27
N VAL A 103 -10.18 -8.34 11.56
CA VAL A 103 -8.86 -8.60 12.14
C VAL A 103 -8.53 -10.09 12.14
N PRO A 104 -7.68 -10.61 11.24
CA PRO A 104 -7.11 -11.94 11.37
C PRO A 104 -6.00 -11.90 12.42
N VAL A 105 -6.37 -11.99 13.71
CA VAL A 105 -5.48 -11.82 14.87
C VAL A 105 -4.15 -12.53 14.69
N ASP A 106 -4.15 -13.84 14.44
CA ASP A 106 -2.93 -14.65 14.34
C ASP A 106 -1.99 -14.19 13.21
N THR A 107 -2.57 -13.85 12.06
CA THR A 107 -1.80 -13.35 10.91
C THR A 107 -1.23 -11.98 11.20
N LEU A 108 -2.03 -11.05 11.74
CA LEU A 108 -1.57 -9.71 12.08
C LEU A 108 -0.46 -9.74 13.14
N LEU A 109 -0.61 -10.53 14.21
CA LEU A 109 0.44 -10.67 15.23
C LEU A 109 1.70 -11.33 14.70
N SER A 110 1.57 -12.33 13.82
CA SER A 110 2.72 -12.96 13.16
C SER A 110 3.49 -11.93 12.32
N ASN A 111 2.80 -11.07 11.58
CA ASN A 111 3.40 -10.02 10.77
C ASN A 111 4.13 -8.99 11.63
N VAL A 112 3.48 -8.51 12.69
CA VAL A 112 4.08 -7.57 13.65
C VAL A 112 5.37 -8.15 14.24
N ARG A 113 5.34 -9.42 14.67
CA ARG A 113 6.52 -10.12 15.21
C ARG A 113 7.63 -10.29 14.17
N LEU A 114 7.29 -10.55 12.90
CA LEU A 114 8.23 -10.60 11.78
C LEU A 114 8.89 -9.24 11.53
N VAL A 115 8.14 -8.15 11.64
CA VAL A 115 8.69 -6.78 11.51
C VAL A 115 9.67 -6.49 12.65
N CYS A 116 9.30 -6.75 13.91
CA CYS A 116 10.21 -6.60 15.04
C CYS A 116 11.47 -7.45 14.90
N GLY A 117 11.30 -8.66 14.37
CA GLY A 117 12.38 -9.57 14.02
C GLY A 117 13.34 -9.02 12.97
N GLY A 118 12.81 -8.29 11.99
CA GLY A 118 13.59 -7.53 11.01
C GLY A 118 14.41 -6.43 11.66
N THR A 119 13.85 -5.68 12.62
CA THR A 119 14.54 -4.61 13.34
C THR A 119 15.68 -5.17 14.21
N LEU A 120 15.43 -6.25 14.95
CA LEU A 120 16.46 -6.95 15.74
C LEU A 120 17.55 -7.57 14.84
N GLY A 121 17.16 -8.23 13.75
CA GLY A 121 18.08 -8.79 12.76
C GLY A 121 18.95 -7.72 12.10
N ALA A 122 18.35 -6.58 11.75
CA ALA A 122 19.03 -5.43 11.19
C ALA A 122 20.07 -4.86 12.16
N ALA A 123 19.72 -4.73 13.44
CA ALA A 123 20.64 -4.23 14.46
C ALA A 123 21.85 -5.15 14.65
N ARG A 124 21.63 -6.47 14.73
CA ARG A 124 22.70 -7.47 14.80
C ARG A 124 23.62 -7.43 13.56
N LEU A 125 23.04 -7.29 12.36
CA LEU A 125 23.81 -7.18 11.12
C LEU A 125 24.58 -5.85 11.01
N ALA A 126 24.01 -4.76 11.49
CA ALA A 126 24.63 -3.43 11.47
C ALA A 126 25.95 -3.41 12.25
N PHE A 127 26.03 -4.10 13.40
CA PHE A 127 27.28 -4.23 14.16
C PHE A 127 28.39 -4.92 13.36
N GLY A 128 28.08 -6.06 12.74
CA GLY A 128 29.07 -6.84 12.00
C GLY A 128 29.68 -6.08 10.82
N ARG A 129 28.88 -5.21 10.17
CA ARG A 129 29.33 -4.45 9.00
C ARG A 129 29.76 -3.00 9.29
N ARG A 130 29.50 -2.48 10.50
CA ARG A 130 29.71 -1.08 10.89
C ARG A 130 29.12 -0.07 9.89
N GLY A 131 27.85 -0.25 9.57
CA GLY A 131 27.15 0.60 8.61
C GLY A 131 25.63 0.39 8.61
N PRO A 132 24.92 1.05 7.68
CA PRO A 132 23.47 1.04 7.66
C PRO A 132 22.90 -0.31 7.26
N VAL A 133 21.79 -0.68 7.91
CA VAL A 133 20.91 -1.78 7.51
C VAL A 133 19.48 -1.26 7.58
N VAL A 134 18.65 -1.65 6.61
CA VAL A 134 17.26 -1.18 6.54
C VAL A 134 16.35 -2.32 6.93
N ASN A 135 15.35 -2.07 7.77
CA ASN A 135 14.18 -2.93 7.82
C ASN A 135 13.07 -2.24 7.03
N MET A 136 12.49 -2.96 6.07
CA MET A 136 11.56 -2.34 5.10
C MET A 136 10.23 -1.90 5.72
N SER A 137 9.97 -2.33 6.96
CA SER A 137 8.86 -1.92 7.82
C SER A 137 9.40 -1.67 9.23
N GLY A 138 8.53 -1.25 10.16
CA GLY A 138 8.89 -0.95 11.55
C GLY A 138 8.98 0.55 11.84
N GLY A 139 9.58 0.90 12.97
CA GLY A 139 9.44 2.24 13.54
C GLY A 139 8.11 2.40 14.27
N PHE A 140 7.71 1.38 15.04
CA PHE A 140 6.44 1.31 15.76
C PHE A 140 6.48 2.14 17.05
N HIS A 141 6.71 3.44 16.88
CA HIS A 141 7.11 4.35 17.94
C HIS A 141 6.00 4.78 18.90
N HIS A 142 4.74 4.46 18.62
CA HIS A 142 3.59 4.78 19.48
C HIS A 142 3.25 3.67 20.48
N ALA A 143 3.86 2.48 20.34
CA ALA A 143 3.63 1.39 21.29
C ALA A 143 4.43 1.62 22.57
N ALA A 144 3.74 1.62 23.70
CA ALA A 144 4.27 1.77 25.05
C ALA A 144 4.20 0.42 25.81
N PRO A 145 4.81 0.27 27.00
CA PRO A 145 4.86 -1.00 27.71
C PRO A 145 3.49 -1.66 27.93
N SER A 146 2.48 -0.87 28.28
CA SER A 146 1.14 -1.35 28.64
C SER A 146 0.04 -1.05 27.62
N ARG A 147 0.37 -0.40 26.48
CA ARG A 147 -0.62 -0.01 25.46
C ARG A 147 -0.02 0.09 24.06
N GLY A 148 -0.88 -0.11 23.07
CA GLY A 148 -0.59 0.21 21.67
C GLY A 148 -1.46 1.38 21.20
N GLY A 149 -1.05 2.00 20.11
CA GLY A 149 -1.72 3.18 19.55
C GLY A 149 -1.05 3.60 18.25
N GLY A 150 -1.69 4.49 17.49
CA GLY A 150 -1.12 5.02 16.24
C GLY A 150 -0.59 3.93 15.30
N PHE A 151 -1.37 2.85 15.10
CA PHE A 151 -1.00 1.70 14.25
C PHE A 151 0.20 0.85 14.76
N CYS A 152 0.67 1.12 15.97
CA CYS A 152 1.79 0.42 16.61
C CYS A 152 1.26 -0.52 17.71
N ALA A 153 1.36 -1.84 17.47
CA ALA A 153 0.93 -2.86 18.44
C ALA A 153 2.03 -3.25 19.44
N VAL A 154 3.30 -3.16 19.06
CA VAL A 154 4.46 -3.35 19.94
C VAL A 154 5.61 -2.48 19.42
N ASN A 155 6.57 -2.16 20.26
CA ASN A 155 7.67 -1.27 19.94
C ASN A 155 8.89 -2.06 19.44
N ASP A 156 9.12 -2.06 18.12
CA ASP A 156 10.18 -2.85 17.50
C ASP A 156 11.59 -2.39 17.89
N ILE A 157 11.81 -1.09 18.05
CA ILE A 157 13.11 -0.53 18.48
C ILE A 157 13.42 -0.93 19.92
N ALA A 158 12.47 -0.75 20.84
CA ALA A 158 12.66 -1.11 22.24
C ALA A 158 12.88 -2.62 22.40
N ILE A 159 12.13 -3.46 21.69
CA ILE A 159 12.32 -4.93 21.70
C ILE A 159 13.73 -5.29 21.20
N ALA A 160 14.17 -4.67 20.11
CA ALA A 160 15.48 -4.91 19.55
C ALA A 160 16.59 -4.52 20.55
N LEU A 161 16.51 -3.33 21.15
CA LEU A 161 17.49 -2.86 22.12
C LEU A 161 17.51 -3.73 23.39
N ALA A 162 16.34 -4.05 23.95
CA ALA A 162 16.25 -4.91 25.13
C ALA A 162 16.83 -6.31 24.88
N SER A 163 16.67 -6.84 23.66
CA SER A 163 17.26 -8.11 23.27
C SER A 163 18.78 -8.02 23.08
N LEU A 164 19.29 -6.92 22.50
CA LEU A 164 20.73 -6.68 22.41
C LEU A 164 21.38 -6.49 23.79
N ASN A 165 20.72 -5.78 24.71
CA ASN A 165 21.19 -5.62 26.08
C ASN A 165 21.28 -6.99 26.78
N ALA A 166 20.29 -7.87 26.57
CA ALA A 166 20.33 -9.24 27.07
C ALA A 166 21.47 -10.06 26.43
N ASP A 167 21.86 -9.74 25.20
CA ASP A 167 23.03 -10.29 24.51
C ASP A 167 24.37 -9.62 24.94
N GLY A 168 24.35 -8.70 25.91
CA GLY A 168 25.52 -8.04 26.50
C GLY A 168 25.93 -6.71 25.86
N TYR A 169 25.09 -6.11 25.02
CA TYR A 169 25.35 -4.76 24.50
C TYR A 169 25.11 -3.68 25.57
N GLU A 170 26.08 -2.78 25.74
CA GLU A 170 26.02 -1.68 26.70
C GLU A 170 26.50 -0.35 26.07
N GLY A 171 26.45 -0.22 24.75
CA GLY A 171 26.92 0.98 24.05
C GLY A 171 25.95 2.16 24.14
N GLN A 172 26.43 3.36 23.77
CA GLN A 172 25.58 4.53 23.59
C GLN A 172 24.64 4.32 22.39
N THR A 173 23.35 4.25 22.67
CA THR A 173 22.31 4.13 21.63
C THR A 173 21.68 5.49 21.38
N VAL A 174 21.54 5.84 20.11
CA VAL A 174 20.77 7.00 19.67
C VAL A 174 19.53 6.52 18.94
N VAL A 175 18.36 7.06 19.31
CA VAL A 175 17.14 6.95 18.52
C VAL A 175 16.86 8.32 17.90
N LEU A 176 16.98 8.40 16.58
CA LEU A 176 16.60 9.58 15.80
C LEU A 176 15.22 9.32 15.19
N ASP A 177 14.21 9.97 15.75
CA ASP A 177 12.83 9.85 15.27
C ASP A 177 12.42 11.07 14.45
N LEU A 178 12.36 10.88 13.12
CA LEU A 178 11.99 11.92 12.17
C LEU A 178 10.64 11.63 11.50
N ASP A 179 9.82 10.81 12.15
CA ASP A 179 8.38 10.77 11.95
C ASP A 179 7.76 12.12 12.33
N ALA A 180 6.67 12.50 11.67
CA ALA A 180 5.97 13.73 11.98
C ALA A 180 5.32 13.71 13.37
N HIS A 181 5.11 12.53 13.96
CA HIS A 181 4.56 12.35 15.29
C HIS A 181 5.65 12.19 16.34
N PRO A 182 5.42 12.71 17.57
CA PRO A 182 6.34 12.52 18.68
C PRO A 182 6.47 11.04 19.07
N PRO A 183 7.68 10.61 19.51
CA PRO A 183 8.00 9.21 19.80
C PRO A 183 7.50 8.75 21.19
N ASP A 184 6.23 8.99 21.52
CA ASP A 184 5.68 8.79 22.86
C ASP A 184 5.88 7.36 23.40
N GLY A 185 5.54 6.35 22.61
CA GLY A 185 5.71 4.95 22.98
C GLY A 185 7.17 4.54 23.16
N THR A 186 8.05 4.93 22.23
CA THR A 186 9.49 4.66 22.33
C THR A 186 10.12 5.35 23.54
N ALA A 187 9.72 6.59 23.80
CA ALA A 187 10.21 7.34 24.94
C ALA A 187 9.78 6.69 26.27
N GLU A 188 8.54 6.21 26.38
CA GLU A 188 8.06 5.49 27.55
C GLU A 188 8.76 4.14 27.72
N CYS A 189 8.94 3.38 26.65
CA CYS A 189 9.64 2.09 26.69
C CYS A 189 11.10 2.21 27.13
N LEU A 190 11.75 3.33 26.82
CA LEU A 190 13.18 3.55 27.08
C LEU A 190 13.43 4.54 28.23
N ALA A 191 12.38 4.92 28.96
CA ALA A 191 12.45 5.87 30.07
C ALA A 191 13.48 5.40 31.13
N GLY A 192 14.38 6.31 31.52
CA GLY A 192 15.42 6.02 32.51
C GLY A 192 16.59 5.16 32.02
N HIS A 193 16.62 4.76 30.74
CA HIS A 193 17.74 3.98 30.21
C HIS A 193 19.01 4.84 30.11
N PRO A 194 20.10 4.53 30.83
CA PRO A 194 21.20 5.47 31.08
C PRO A 194 22.08 5.77 29.85
N LYS A 195 22.03 4.92 28.83
CA LYS A 195 22.83 5.02 27.60
C LYS A 195 21.97 5.17 26.34
N VAL A 196 20.77 5.72 26.48
CA VAL A 196 19.89 6.03 25.36
C VAL A 196 19.70 7.54 25.28
N TRP A 197 19.83 8.08 24.07
CA TRP A 197 19.41 9.43 23.75
C TRP A 197 18.35 9.36 22.64
N ILE A 198 17.25 10.10 22.82
CA ILE A 198 16.17 10.18 21.85
C ILE A 198 16.10 11.62 21.36
N GLY A 199 16.31 11.82 20.08
CA GLY A 199 16.12 13.12 19.42
C GLY A 199 15.01 13.01 18.39
N SER A 200 14.07 13.96 18.40
CA SER A 200 12.93 13.94 17.50
C SER A 200 12.59 15.28 16.85
N LEU A 201 12.04 15.22 15.64
CA LEU A 201 11.46 16.38 14.94
C LEU A 201 10.00 16.09 14.60
N SER A 202 9.08 16.55 15.44
CA SER A 202 7.64 16.26 15.29
C SER A 202 6.84 17.51 14.94
N GLY A 203 5.94 17.39 13.95
CA GLY A 203 5.01 18.43 13.51
C GLY A 203 3.62 18.38 14.17
N SER A 204 3.31 17.33 14.94
CA SER A 204 2.01 17.15 15.61
C SER A 204 2.11 17.19 17.15
N ASP A 205 1.03 17.59 17.81
CA ASP A 205 0.90 17.68 19.28
C ASP A 205 0.40 16.37 19.93
N TRP A 206 0.69 15.22 19.31
CA TRP A 206 0.21 13.91 19.78
C TRP A 206 0.82 13.50 21.13
N GLY A 207 -0.02 13.31 22.15
CA GLY A 207 0.43 12.78 23.45
C GLY A 207 1.41 13.70 24.19
N SER A 208 1.94 13.20 25.31
CA SER A 208 2.97 13.87 26.10
C SER A 208 4.24 13.04 26.14
N LEU A 209 5.39 13.68 26.02
CA LEU A 209 6.69 13.02 26.12
C LEU A 209 7.20 13.02 27.57
N PRO A 210 7.86 11.94 28.03
CA PRO A 210 8.56 11.95 29.31
C PRO A 210 9.77 12.89 29.25
N GLU A 211 10.28 13.28 30.42
CA GLU A 211 11.51 14.07 30.52
C GLU A 211 12.72 13.34 29.88
N GLY A 212 13.62 14.10 29.27
CA GLY A 212 14.86 13.56 28.67
C GLY A 212 14.80 13.28 27.17
N VAL A 213 13.65 13.46 26.52
CA VAL A 213 13.55 13.46 25.05
C VAL A 213 13.97 14.83 24.51
N ASP A 214 14.93 14.85 23.58
CA ASP A 214 15.34 16.07 22.87
C ASP A 214 14.41 16.30 21.67
N GLU A 215 13.18 16.72 21.97
CA GLU A 215 12.17 17.03 20.97
C GLU A 215 12.35 18.45 20.42
N THR A 216 12.38 18.57 19.10
CA THR A 216 12.25 19.83 18.38
C THR A 216 10.90 19.89 17.66
N ARG A 217 10.01 20.77 18.12
CA ARG A 217 8.71 20.99 17.46
C ARG A 217 8.92 21.63 16.09
N VAL A 218 8.27 21.05 15.08
CA VAL A 218 8.33 21.51 13.70
C VAL A 218 7.08 22.33 13.41
N PRO A 219 7.22 23.61 13.00
CA PRO A 219 6.10 24.42 12.53
C PRO A 219 5.32 23.74 11.38
N GLU A 220 3.99 23.86 11.43
CA GLU A 220 3.11 23.36 10.36
C GLU A 220 3.51 23.96 9.00
N GLY A 221 3.55 23.13 7.97
CA GLY A 221 3.89 23.57 6.61
C GLY A 221 5.32 24.10 6.43
N ILE A 222 6.25 23.76 7.33
CA ILE A 222 7.66 24.20 7.21
C ILE A 222 8.25 23.87 5.84
N THR A 223 9.13 24.75 5.36
CA THR A 223 9.88 24.53 4.12
C THR A 223 10.99 23.49 4.28
N ASP A 224 11.43 22.92 3.16
CA ASP A 224 12.56 21.98 3.13
C ASP A 224 13.82 22.53 3.84
N ASP A 225 14.18 23.79 3.60
CA ASP A 225 15.36 24.41 4.21
C ASP A 225 15.17 24.68 5.70
N GLY A 226 13.98 25.11 6.11
CA GLY A 226 13.66 25.31 7.53
C GLY A 226 13.75 24.01 8.33
N TYR A 227 13.20 22.92 7.79
CA TYR A 227 13.28 21.60 8.42
C TYR A 227 14.73 21.13 8.57
N LEU A 228 15.55 21.31 7.52
CA LEU A 228 16.97 20.92 7.56
C LEU A 228 17.75 21.73 8.61
N ALA A 229 17.47 23.02 8.79
CA ALA A 229 18.09 23.81 9.84
C ALA A 229 17.74 23.30 11.26
N LEU A 230 16.47 22.91 11.49
CA LEU A 230 16.07 22.28 12.75
C LEU A 230 16.76 20.93 12.97
N LEU A 231 16.90 20.14 11.91
CA LEU A 231 17.60 18.86 11.98
C LEU A 231 19.08 19.05 12.29
N GLU A 232 19.77 20.00 11.63
CA GLU A 232 21.17 20.33 11.93
C GLU A 232 21.36 20.74 13.39
N ALA A 233 20.46 21.59 13.91
CA ALA A 233 20.48 21.98 15.32
C ALA A 233 20.31 20.77 16.26
N THR A 234 19.39 19.86 15.95
CA THR A 234 19.16 18.63 16.74
C THR A 234 20.37 17.71 16.69
N LEU A 235 20.93 17.47 15.50
CA LEU A 235 22.13 16.65 15.33
C LEU A 235 23.37 17.22 16.02
N SER A 236 23.44 18.53 16.23
CA SER A 236 24.54 19.15 16.97
C SER A 236 24.55 18.81 18.47
N ARG A 237 23.39 18.44 19.03
CA ARG A 237 23.23 18.01 20.43
C ARG A 237 23.35 16.49 20.61
N MET A 238 23.35 15.74 19.50
CA MET A 238 23.40 14.28 19.50
C MET A 238 24.74 13.79 20.09
N PRO A 239 24.73 12.92 21.13
CA PRO A 239 25.96 12.30 21.62
C PRO A 239 26.53 11.33 20.58
N LYS A 240 27.82 10.99 20.70
CA LYS A 240 28.45 10.02 19.78
C LYS A 240 27.81 8.63 19.96
N PRO A 241 27.16 8.06 18.94
CA PRO A 241 26.51 6.76 19.05
C PRO A 241 27.46 5.58 18.77
N ASP A 242 27.24 4.49 19.50
CA ASP A 242 27.74 3.15 19.17
C ASP A 242 26.73 2.37 18.30
N LEU A 243 25.44 2.68 18.45
CA LEU A 243 24.33 2.19 17.62
C LEU A 243 23.32 3.31 17.40
N ALA A 244 22.79 3.44 16.19
CA ALA A 244 21.70 4.35 15.88
C ALA A 244 20.46 3.62 15.34
N PHE A 245 19.28 3.92 15.86
CA PHE A 245 18.02 3.64 15.20
C PHE A 245 17.51 4.95 14.57
N VAL A 246 17.15 4.90 13.29
CA VAL A 246 16.68 6.06 12.53
C VAL A 246 15.29 5.74 11.98
N ILE A 247 14.28 6.44 12.46
CA ILE A 247 12.96 6.45 11.84
C ILE A 247 12.96 7.57 10.80
N ALA A 248 13.10 7.19 9.54
CA ALA A 248 13.10 8.08 8.39
C ALA A 248 11.67 8.36 7.93
N GLY A 249 10.86 8.93 8.83
CA GLY A 249 9.42 9.15 8.71
C GLY A 249 8.93 9.50 7.31
N CYS A 250 7.91 8.81 6.82
CA CYS A 250 7.36 8.98 5.47
C CYS A 250 6.06 9.79 5.44
N ASP A 251 5.61 10.30 6.58
CA ASP A 251 4.43 11.15 6.78
C ASP A 251 4.75 12.65 6.85
N VAL A 252 6.01 13.02 6.63
CA VAL A 252 6.49 14.42 6.67
C VAL A 252 6.16 15.24 5.41
N LEU A 253 5.48 14.65 4.43
CA LEU A 253 5.21 15.30 3.16
C LEU A 253 4.10 16.36 3.28
N ALA A 254 4.24 17.45 2.52
CA ALA A 254 3.13 18.39 2.32
C ALA A 254 1.91 17.65 1.74
N GLY A 255 0.75 17.79 2.40
CA GLY A 255 -0.48 17.09 2.02
C GLY A 255 -0.59 15.66 2.53
N ASP A 256 0.33 15.18 3.37
CA ASP A 256 0.11 13.98 4.16
C ASP A 256 -1.10 14.16 5.10
N ARG A 257 -1.86 13.08 5.29
CA ARG A 257 -3.13 13.11 6.03
C ARG A 257 -2.97 13.43 7.52
N PHE A 258 -1.86 13.02 8.14
CA PHE A 258 -1.67 13.14 9.58
C PHE A 258 -0.44 13.96 9.99
N GLY A 259 0.62 14.01 9.17
CA GLY A 259 1.89 14.60 9.59
C GLY A 259 1.94 16.13 9.71
N ARG A 260 1.14 16.89 8.96
CA ARG A 260 1.10 18.40 8.96
C ARG A 260 2.44 19.11 8.67
N VAL A 261 3.50 18.38 8.38
CA VAL A 261 4.79 18.93 7.93
C VAL A 261 4.66 19.41 6.47
N GLY A 262 5.64 20.17 5.97
CA GLY A 262 5.63 20.74 4.62
C GLY A 262 6.70 20.20 3.67
N LEU A 263 7.32 19.02 3.92
CA LEU A 263 8.44 18.58 3.10
C LEU A 263 8.01 18.14 1.70
N THR A 264 8.89 18.40 0.74
CA THR A 264 8.85 17.73 -0.56
C THR A 264 9.56 16.37 -0.49
N VAL A 265 9.32 15.48 -1.47
CA VAL A 265 10.10 14.23 -1.61
C VAL A 265 11.62 14.53 -1.73
N GLN A 266 11.98 15.67 -2.31
CA GLN A 266 13.37 16.11 -2.41
C GLN A 266 13.89 16.69 -1.07
N GLY A 267 13.05 17.35 -0.29
CA GLY A 267 13.36 17.77 1.08
C GLY A 267 13.66 16.59 1.99
N ALA A 268 12.76 15.60 2.01
CA ALA A 268 12.98 14.35 2.73
C ALA A 268 14.25 13.61 2.22
N ARG A 269 14.56 13.70 0.93
CA ARG A 269 15.84 13.19 0.40
C ARG A 269 17.06 13.89 1.00
N ARG A 270 17.02 15.22 1.10
CA ARG A 270 18.11 16.03 1.68
C ARG A 270 18.26 15.74 3.18
N ARG A 271 17.16 15.51 3.89
CA ARG A 271 17.13 15.05 5.30
C ARG A 271 17.92 13.76 5.44
N ASP A 272 17.59 12.75 4.64
CA ASP A 272 18.25 11.44 4.71
C ASP A 272 19.75 11.53 4.33
N GLN A 273 20.11 12.41 3.38
CA GLN A 273 21.52 12.66 3.02
C GLN A 273 22.31 13.29 4.17
N LEU A 274 21.71 14.22 4.90
CA LEU A 274 22.34 14.82 6.08
C LEU A 274 22.60 13.75 7.15
N LEU A 275 21.58 12.97 7.49
CA LEU A 275 21.69 11.86 8.45
C LEU A 275 22.73 10.81 8.04
N ALA A 276 22.71 10.35 6.79
CA ALA A 276 23.65 9.35 6.30
C ALA A 276 25.11 9.85 6.32
N ARG A 277 25.34 11.16 6.17
CA ARG A 277 26.66 11.77 6.36
C ARG A 277 27.04 11.80 7.83
N THR A 278 26.14 12.23 8.71
CA THR A 278 26.37 12.34 10.16
C THR A 278 26.65 10.98 10.81
N LEU A 279 25.96 9.92 10.38
CA LEU A 279 26.10 8.57 10.93
C LEU A 279 27.12 7.70 10.17
N ARG A 280 28.00 8.30 9.36
CA ARG A 280 28.98 7.54 8.58
C ARG A 280 29.90 6.72 9.50
N GLY A 281 29.92 5.40 9.29
CA GLY A 281 30.74 4.46 10.07
C GLY A 281 30.12 4.05 11.41
N VAL A 282 28.93 4.53 11.73
CA VAL A 282 28.12 4.10 12.87
C VAL A 282 27.24 2.93 12.41
N PRO A 283 27.18 1.80 13.15
CA PRO A 283 26.12 0.81 13.00
C PRO A 283 24.75 1.49 13.11
N SER A 284 23.92 1.42 12.07
CA SER A 284 22.61 2.08 12.10
C SER A 284 21.51 1.24 11.49
N VAL A 285 20.34 1.21 12.12
CA VAL A 285 19.12 0.59 11.60
C VAL A 285 18.17 1.68 11.13
N TRP A 286 17.68 1.56 9.91
CA TRP A 286 16.77 2.55 9.30
C TRP A 286 15.40 1.94 9.07
N LEU A 287 14.37 2.68 9.47
CA LEU A 287 12.96 2.27 9.54
C LEU A 287 12.08 3.36 8.91
N PRO A 288 10.93 3.01 8.30
CA PRO A 288 10.10 3.98 7.61
C PRO A 288 9.20 4.84 8.51
N GLY A 289 8.73 4.31 9.65
CA GLY A 289 7.70 4.98 10.46
C GLY A 289 6.35 5.08 9.74
N GLY A 290 5.60 6.14 10.04
CA GLY A 290 4.32 6.50 9.41
C GLY A 290 4.47 6.95 7.95
N GLY A 291 3.34 7.00 7.23
CA GLY A 291 3.27 7.48 5.85
C GLY A 291 1.91 7.26 5.22
N TYR A 292 1.20 8.34 4.93
CA TYR A 292 -0.22 8.34 4.53
C TYR A 292 -0.47 9.15 3.26
N HIS A 293 0.60 9.59 2.61
CA HIS A 293 0.57 10.23 1.30
C HIS A 293 0.81 9.20 0.20
N ALA A 294 0.21 9.40 -0.98
CA ALA A 294 0.37 8.48 -2.13
C ALA A 294 1.84 8.34 -2.59
N GLU A 295 2.69 9.30 -2.24
CA GLU A 295 4.13 9.30 -2.52
C GLU A 295 5.01 8.90 -1.33
N SER A 296 4.45 8.50 -0.16
CA SER A 296 5.24 8.10 1.02
C SER A 296 6.21 6.96 0.70
N TRP A 297 5.83 5.99 -0.14
CA TRP A 297 6.75 4.93 -0.60
C TRP A 297 8.00 5.48 -1.35
N LYS A 298 7.89 6.64 -2.01
CA LYS A 298 9.02 7.30 -2.70
C LYS A 298 9.99 7.94 -1.71
N VAL A 299 9.51 8.37 -0.54
CA VAL A 299 10.35 8.90 0.54
C VAL A 299 11.28 7.80 1.01
N PHE A 300 10.73 6.63 1.39
CA PHE A 300 11.55 5.54 1.92
C PHE A 300 12.41 4.84 0.85
N ALA A 301 11.90 4.67 -0.38
CA ALA A 301 12.75 4.28 -1.52
C ALA A 301 13.93 5.25 -1.67
N GLY A 302 13.69 6.50 -1.31
CA GLY A 302 14.68 7.54 -1.31
C GLY A 302 15.74 7.44 -0.24
N THR A 303 15.35 7.08 0.97
CA THR A 303 16.25 6.72 2.05
C THR A 303 17.22 5.62 1.60
N VAL A 304 16.70 4.52 1.05
CA VAL A 304 17.55 3.39 0.59
C VAL A 304 18.48 3.81 -0.55
N LEU A 305 18.01 4.63 -1.49
CA LEU A 305 18.85 5.21 -2.54
C LEU A 305 19.99 6.05 -1.97
N VAL A 306 19.76 6.86 -0.93
CA VAL A 306 20.82 7.64 -0.26
C VAL A 306 21.86 6.71 0.35
N LEU A 307 21.41 5.74 1.13
CA LEU A 307 22.28 4.79 1.83
C LEU A 307 23.09 3.94 0.84
N SER A 308 22.57 3.70 -0.35
CA SER A 308 23.25 2.94 -1.42
C SER A 308 24.18 3.80 -2.30
N GLY A 309 24.44 5.05 -1.91
CA GLY A 309 25.27 6.00 -2.69
C GLY A 309 24.59 6.52 -3.97
N MET A 310 23.29 6.28 -4.14
CA MET A 310 22.48 6.68 -5.30
C MET A 310 21.50 7.81 -4.97
N GLY A 311 21.81 8.63 -3.95
CA GLY A 311 20.91 9.67 -3.44
C GLY A 311 20.49 10.74 -4.47
N GLY A 312 21.24 10.92 -5.55
CA GLY A 312 20.89 11.81 -6.67
C GLY A 312 19.94 11.21 -7.70
N ARG A 313 19.58 9.92 -7.59
CA ARG A 313 18.71 9.24 -8.56
C ARG A 313 17.26 9.68 -8.38
N ARG A 314 16.68 10.27 -9.43
CA ARG A 314 15.28 10.70 -9.44
C ARG A 314 14.33 9.52 -9.64
N ILE A 315 13.27 9.47 -8.83
CA ILE A 315 12.11 8.60 -9.03
C ILE A 315 11.12 9.34 -9.96
N LYS A 316 10.70 8.70 -11.05
CA LYS A 316 9.75 9.34 -12.00
C LYS A 316 8.39 9.55 -11.31
N ALA A 317 7.77 10.71 -11.50
CA ALA A 317 6.49 11.05 -10.87
C ALA A 317 5.39 10.03 -11.21
N ARG A 318 5.27 9.66 -12.50
CA ARG A 318 4.28 8.70 -13.03
C ARG A 318 4.65 7.23 -12.88
N TYR A 319 5.70 6.90 -12.12
CA TYR A 319 6.05 5.49 -11.91
C TYR A 319 5.04 4.82 -10.99
N ASP A 320 4.44 3.73 -11.46
CA ASP A 320 3.56 2.88 -10.66
C ASP A 320 4.21 1.52 -10.40
N PRO A 321 4.63 1.22 -9.15
CA PRO A 321 5.26 -0.04 -8.79
C PRO A 321 4.40 -1.27 -9.06
N LEU A 322 3.08 -1.15 -8.88
CA LEU A 322 2.14 -2.25 -9.11
C LEU A 322 2.10 -2.62 -10.59
N SER A 323 1.80 -1.66 -11.47
CA SER A 323 1.82 -1.85 -12.92
C SER A 323 3.15 -2.40 -13.41
N ALA A 324 4.28 -1.86 -12.94
CA ALA A 324 5.60 -2.30 -13.39
C ALA A 324 5.88 -3.77 -13.02
N ARG A 325 5.56 -4.18 -11.78
CA ARG A 325 5.68 -5.58 -11.35
C ARG A 325 4.74 -6.48 -12.14
N TYR A 326 3.49 -6.09 -12.29
CA TYR A 326 2.48 -6.89 -12.96
C TYR A 326 2.82 -7.08 -14.45
N GLN A 327 3.31 -6.05 -15.14
CA GLN A 327 3.81 -6.18 -16.51
C GLN A 327 5.04 -7.09 -16.62
N ARG A 328 5.90 -7.15 -15.61
CA ARG A 328 7.03 -8.09 -15.57
C ARG A 328 6.54 -9.53 -15.44
N ILE A 329 5.64 -9.78 -14.49
CA ILE A 329 5.04 -11.11 -14.28
C ILE A 329 4.29 -11.55 -15.54
N SER A 330 3.47 -10.67 -16.12
CA SER A 330 2.74 -10.94 -17.36
C SER A 330 3.67 -11.37 -18.51
N ARG A 331 4.83 -10.72 -18.66
CA ARG A 331 5.84 -11.11 -19.67
C ARG A 331 6.45 -12.48 -19.38
N LEU A 332 6.78 -12.78 -18.11
CA LEU A 332 7.30 -14.09 -17.73
C LEU A 332 6.27 -15.20 -18.00
N LEU A 333 5.01 -14.98 -17.62
CA LEU A 333 3.91 -15.90 -17.91
C LEU A 333 3.73 -16.14 -19.41
N SER A 334 3.99 -15.14 -20.26
CA SER A 334 3.96 -15.28 -21.72
C SER A 334 5.21 -15.95 -22.31
N GLN A 335 6.34 -15.92 -21.61
CA GLN A 335 7.62 -16.50 -22.06
C GLN A 335 7.82 -17.95 -21.58
N GLU A 336 7.20 -18.31 -20.46
CA GLU A 336 7.31 -19.64 -19.85
C GLU A 336 6.65 -20.77 -20.65
N GLY A 337 5.98 -20.47 -21.78
CA GLY A 337 5.45 -21.41 -22.79
C GLY A 337 5.16 -22.86 -22.34
N GLU A 338 3.87 -23.19 -22.12
CA GLU A 338 3.19 -24.52 -22.03
C GLU A 338 2.82 -25.08 -20.63
N PRO A 339 1.64 -25.75 -20.41
CA PRO A 339 0.65 -26.31 -21.35
C PRO A 339 -0.82 -25.89 -21.06
N LEU A 340 -1.15 -24.60 -20.97
CA LEU A 340 -2.54 -24.13 -20.75
C LEU A 340 -3.11 -23.25 -21.87
N ASP A 341 -2.25 -22.86 -22.81
CA ASP A 341 -2.59 -22.16 -24.06
C ASP A 341 -2.51 -23.16 -25.25
N GLU A 342 -2.90 -24.43 -25.06
CA GLU A 342 -3.03 -25.35 -26.19
C GLU A 342 -4.04 -24.77 -27.20
N PRO A 343 -3.70 -24.71 -28.52
CA PRO A 343 -4.69 -24.43 -29.55
C PRO A 343 -5.84 -25.44 -29.41
N LEU A 344 -7.08 -25.02 -29.73
CA LEU A 344 -8.31 -25.84 -29.73
C LEU A 344 -7.98 -27.34 -29.84
N THR A 345 -8.18 -28.07 -28.75
CA THR A 345 -7.89 -29.51 -28.73
C THR A 345 -8.84 -30.25 -29.67
N LEU A 346 -8.49 -31.46 -30.08
CA LEU A 346 -9.41 -32.29 -30.87
C LEU A 346 -10.73 -32.52 -30.11
N GLU A 347 -10.68 -32.61 -28.77
CA GLU A 347 -11.85 -32.67 -27.89
C GLU A 347 -12.67 -31.36 -27.89
N ASP A 348 -12.04 -30.19 -27.99
CA ASP A 348 -12.75 -28.90 -28.13
C ASP A 348 -13.45 -28.78 -29.50
N LEU A 349 -12.83 -29.31 -30.56
CA LEU A 349 -13.41 -29.41 -31.91
C LEU A 349 -14.55 -30.42 -31.97
N GLU A 350 -14.36 -31.60 -31.37
CA GLU A 350 -15.39 -32.63 -31.23
C GLU A 350 -16.56 -32.11 -30.39
N GLY A 351 -16.31 -31.43 -29.28
CA GLY A 351 -17.33 -30.76 -28.47
C GLY A 351 -18.10 -29.69 -29.25
N SER A 352 -17.41 -28.87 -30.04
CA SER A 352 -18.03 -27.84 -30.91
C SER A 352 -18.88 -28.44 -32.03
N LEU A 353 -18.54 -29.66 -32.48
CA LEU A 353 -19.24 -30.42 -33.51
C LEU A 353 -20.30 -31.40 -32.95
N GLY A 354 -20.48 -31.46 -31.62
CA GLY A 354 -21.43 -32.37 -30.96
C GLY A 354 -20.98 -33.84 -30.92
N LEU A 355 -19.68 -34.11 -31.10
CA LEU A 355 -19.05 -35.44 -31.15
C LEU A 355 -18.46 -35.91 -29.80
N GLY A 356 -18.99 -35.43 -28.67
CA GLY A 356 -18.82 -36.10 -27.37
C GLY A 356 -17.70 -35.59 -26.44
N GLY A 357 -16.94 -34.56 -26.81
CA GLY A 357 -16.00 -33.87 -25.90
C GLY A 357 -16.67 -32.75 -25.09
N THR A 358 -16.41 -32.65 -23.79
CA THR A 358 -16.80 -31.46 -23.00
C THR A 358 -15.80 -30.34 -23.26
N LEU A 359 -16.19 -29.35 -24.07
CA LEU A 359 -15.45 -28.09 -24.24
C LEU A 359 -15.08 -27.51 -22.86
N GLN A 360 -13.79 -27.29 -22.60
CA GLN A 360 -13.39 -26.62 -21.38
C GLN A 360 -13.86 -25.15 -21.44
N PRO A 361 -14.58 -24.63 -20.43
CA PRO A 361 -15.02 -23.25 -20.45
C PRO A 361 -13.81 -22.31 -20.46
N ARG A 362 -13.82 -21.34 -21.37
CA ARG A 362 -12.75 -20.35 -21.53
C ARG A 362 -13.32 -18.94 -21.45
N VAL A 363 -12.66 -18.09 -20.70
CA VAL A 363 -12.98 -16.67 -20.62
C VAL A 363 -12.38 -15.96 -21.83
N LEU A 364 -13.24 -15.28 -22.59
CA LEU A 364 -12.96 -14.57 -23.83
C LEU A 364 -12.28 -15.46 -24.89
N GLY A 365 -12.61 -16.75 -24.87
CA GLY A 365 -12.04 -17.77 -25.75
C GLY A 365 -10.54 -18.02 -25.53
N TYR A 366 -9.97 -17.55 -24.41
CA TYR A 366 -8.53 -17.62 -24.14
C TYR A 366 -8.25 -18.32 -22.80
N TYR A 367 -8.74 -17.76 -21.70
CA TYR A 367 -8.28 -18.15 -20.36
C TYR A 367 -9.09 -19.30 -19.76
N THR A 368 -8.43 -20.40 -19.38
CA THR A 368 -9.00 -21.47 -18.55
C THR A 368 -8.98 -21.09 -17.06
N ALA A 369 -9.77 -21.76 -16.21
CA ALA A 369 -9.71 -21.58 -14.75
C ALA A 369 -8.30 -21.78 -14.20
N GLN A 370 -7.60 -22.82 -14.64
CA GLN A 370 -6.25 -23.16 -14.18
C GLN A 370 -5.24 -22.07 -14.57
N SER A 371 -5.34 -21.52 -15.78
CA SER A 371 -4.46 -20.43 -16.23
C SER A 371 -4.68 -19.16 -15.40
N LEU A 372 -5.94 -18.85 -15.05
CA LEU A 372 -6.29 -17.72 -14.21
C LEU A 372 -5.83 -17.94 -12.77
N GLU A 373 -6.03 -19.13 -12.21
CA GLU A 373 -5.57 -19.48 -10.87
C GLU A 373 -4.05 -19.35 -10.75
N TYR A 374 -3.31 -19.91 -11.70
CA TYR A 374 -1.87 -19.79 -11.75
C TYR A 374 -1.41 -18.33 -11.89
N ALA A 375 -2.07 -17.55 -12.74
CA ALA A 375 -1.79 -16.13 -12.88
C ALA A 375 -2.03 -15.39 -11.54
N LEU A 376 -3.21 -15.55 -10.92
CA LEU A 376 -3.55 -14.92 -9.63
C LEU A 376 -2.56 -15.31 -8.53
N PHE A 377 -2.07 -16.55 -8.52
CA PHE A 377 -0.99 -17.00 -7.63
C PHE A 377 0.30 -16.21 -7.89
N ARG A 378 0.76 -16.13 -9.14
CA ARG A 378 1.99 -15.41 -9.51
C ARG A 378 1.92 -13.90 -9.24
N TYR A 379 0.73 -13.30 -9.31
CA TYR A 379 0.49 -11.90 -8.91
C TYR A 379 0.36 -11.69 -7.39
N GLY A 380 0.38 -12.77 -6.59
CA GLY A 380 0.27 -12.74 -5.13
C GLY A 380 -1.14 -12.50 -4.60
N LEU A 381 -2.17 -12.63 -5.43
CA LEU A 381 -3.56 -12.35 -5.06
C LEU A 381 -4.20 -13.47 -4.26
N LEU A 382 -3.94 -14.73 -4.61
CA LEU A 382 -4.43 -15.88 -3.84
C LEU A 382 -3.84 -15.89 -2.44
N TRP A 383 -2.56 -15.55 -2.34
CA TRP A 383 -1.88 -15.44 -1.06
C TRP A 383 -2.43 -14.29 -0.19
N GLN A 384 -2.77 -13.14 -0.80
CA GLN A 384 -3.46 -12.08 -0.08
C GLN A 384 -4.81 -12.53 0.49
N VAL A 385 -5.55 -13.35 -0.25
CA VAL A 385 -6.82 -13.93 0.22
C VAL A 385 -6.60 -14.88 1.41
N GLU A 386 -5.55 -15.71 1.35
CA GLU A 386 -5.17 -16.59 2.46
C GLU A 386 -4.85 -15.82 3.74
N ARG A 387 -4.18 -14.67 3.62
CA ARG A 387 -3.86 -13.79 4.75
C ARG A 387 -5.07 -13.13 5.41
N LEU A 388 -6.19 -13.03 4.69
CA LEU A 388 -7.48 -12.63 5.26
C LEU A 388 -8.19 -13.81 5.96
N GLY A 389 -7.53 -14.96 6.04
CA GLY A 389 -8.00 -16.18 6.68
C GLY A 389 -8.94 -17.03 5.80
N TYR A 390 -8.85 -16.91 4.47
CA TYR A 390 -9.54 -17.80 3.54
C TYR A 390 -8.58 -18.85 2.98
N SER A 391 -8.72 -20.09 3.45
CA SER A 391 -7.94 -21.23 2.97
C SER A 391 -8.42 -21.74 1.61
N ARG A 392 -7.55 -22.47 0.89
CA ARG A 392 -7.89 -23.17 -0.37
C ARG A 392 -8.56 -22.26 -1.41
N PRO A 393 -7.91 -21.14 -1.78
CA PRO A 393 -8.44 -20.30 -2.85
C PRO A 393 -8.54 -21.12 -4.15
N ARG A 394 -9.66 -21.03 -4.86
CA ARG A 394 -9.89 -21.72 -6.13
C ARG A 394 -10.58 -20.82 -7.15
N VAL A 395 -10.27 -21.01 -8.43
CA VAL A 395 -10.89 -20.29 -9.54
C VAL A 395 -11.88 -21.18 -10.27
N GLU A 396 -13.07 -20.64 -10.54
CA GLU A 396 -14.05 -21.25 -11.44
C GLU A 396 -14.34 -20.31 -12.61
N VAL A 397 -14.52 -20.87 -13.81
CA VAL A 397 -14.94 -20.14 -15.00
C VAL A 397 -16.23 -20.74 -15.55
N GLY A 398 -17.03 -19.91 -16.21
CA GLY A 398 -18.26 -20.34 -16.87
C GLY A 398 -18.81 -19.24 -17.77
N SER A 399 -20.04 -19.41 -18.23
CA SER A 399 -20.75 -18.42 -19.05
C SER A 399 -22.02 -17.94 -18.36
N THR A 400 -22.43 -16.72 -18.66
CA THR A 400 -23.75 -16.15 -18.36
C THR A 400 -24.45 -15.77 -19.66
N GLY A 401 -25.69 -15.29 -19.60
CA GLY A 401 -26.38 -14.77 -20.79
C GLY A 401 -25.77 -13.48 -21.36
N VAL A 402 -24.84 -12.84 -20.65
CA VAL A 402 -24.26 -11.52 -21.01
C VAL A 402 -22.73 -11.54 -21.15
N GLY A 403 -22.07 -12.67 -20.93
CA GLY A 403 -20.60 -12.79 -20.99
C GLY A 403 -20.04 -13.91 -20.13
N ASP A 404 -18.71 -14.05 -20.15
CA ASP A 404 -17.98 -15.07 -19.42
C ASP A 404 -17.79 -14.69 -17.95
N ARG A 405 -17.94 -15.64 -17.05
CA ARG A 405 -17.87 -15.44 -15.60
C ARG A 405 -16.58 -16.00 -15.02
N ILE A 406 -15.92 -15.21 -14.17
CA ILE A 406 -14.79 -15.62 -13.34
C ILE A 406 -15.23 -15.55 -11.88
N LYS A 407 -15.06 -16.64 -11.15
CA LYS A 407 -15.23 -16.68 -9.70
C LYS A 407 -13.93 -17.02 -9.01
N VAL A 408 -13.64 -16.34 -7.90
CA VAL A 408 -12.64 -16.78 -6.92
C VAL A 408 -13.37 -17.14 -5.64
N LEU A 409 -13.16 -18.37 -5.19
CA LEU A 409 -13.77 -18.92 -3.99
C LEU A 409 -12.68 -19.16 -2.93
N GLY A 410 -13.04 -19.13 -1.65
CA GLY A 410 -12.14 -19.50 -0.56
C GLY A 410 -12.91 -20.04 0.64
N ARG A 411 -12.24 -20.80 1.51
CA ARG A 411 -12.87 -21.47 2.67
C ARG A 411 -12.47 -20.84 3.99
N ALA A 412 -13.46 -20.52 4.82
CA ALA A 412 -13.26 -20.03 6.17
C ALA A 412 -14.42 -20.50 7.08
N GLY A 413 -14.10 -20.88 8.32
CA GLY A 413 -15.11 -21.38 9.28
C GLY A 413 -15.82 -22.65 8.80
N GLY A 414 -15.14 -23.52 8.05
CA GLY A 414 -15.73 -24.73 7.47
C GLY A 414 -16.67 -24.49 6.28
N GLN A 415 -16.93 -23.24 5.90
CA GLN A 415 -17.80 -22.86 4.80
C GLN A 415 -16.99 -22.31 3.62
N GLU A 416 -17.57 -22.43 2.43
CA GLU A 416 -17.02 -21.81 1.22
C GLU A 416 -17.67 -20.45 0.96
N HIS A 417 -16.85 -19.50 0.54
CA HIS A 417 -17.20 -18.10 0.35
C HIS A 417 -16.85 -17.68 -1.07
N LEU A 418 -17.77 -16.97 -1.73
CA LEU A 418 -17.49 -16.30 -3.01
C LEU A 418 -16.83 -14.95 -2.74
N LEU A 419 -15.57 -14.83 -3.16
CA LEU A 419 -14.68 -13.70 -2.87
C LEU A 419 -14.56 -12.74 -4.04
N VAL A 420 -14.44 -13.26 -5.26
CA VAL A 420 -14.47 -12.44 -6.48
C VAL A 420 -15.52 -13.01 -7.42
N ASP A 421 -16.33 -12.14 -7.99
CA ASP A 421 -17.29 -12.48 -9.03
C ASP A 421 -17.23 -11.44 -10.14
N ALA A 422 -16.73 -11.82 -11.31
CA ALA A 422 -16.59 -10.94 -12.45
C ALA A 422 -17.31 -11.53 -13.66
N VAL A 423 -18.01 -10.69 -14.42
CA VAL A 423 -18.59 -11.06 -15.72
C VAL A 423 -18.01 -10.14 -16.78
N VAL A 424 -17.41 -10.72 -17.81
CA VAL A 424 -16.62 -10.01 -18.82
C VAL A 424 -16.98 -10.46 -20.23
N GLU A 425 -16.81 -9.58 -21.21
CA GLU A 425 -16.99 -9.90 -22.63
C GLU A 425 -16.07 -9.05 -23.52
N ARG A 426 -16.01 -9.40 -24.82
CA ARG A 426 -15.49 -8.49 -25.85
C ARG A 426 -16.63 -7.63 -26.35
N ARG A 427 -16.59 -6.32 -26.10
CA ARG A 427 -17.62 -5.38 -26.57
C ARG A 427 -17.01 -4.32 -27.46
N THR A 428 -17.67 -4.02 -28.57
CA THR A 428 -17.31 -2.89 -29.44
C THR A 428 -17.92 -1.60 -28.90
N ILE A 429 -17.09 -0.61 -28.62
CA ILE A 429 -17.50 0.73 -28.17
C ILE A 429 -16.84 1.76 -29.08
N ALA A 430 -17.64 2.65 -29.66
CA ALA A 430 -17.17 3.66 -30.61
C ALA A 430 -16.30 3.09 -31.76
N GLY A 431 -16.63 1.88 -32.24
CA GLY A 431 -15.93 1.22 -33.35
C GLY A 431 -14.68 0.41 -32.96
N GLU A 432 -14.31 0.37 -31.67
CA GLU A 432 -13.12 -0.35 -31.20
C GLU A 432 -13.48 -1.45 -30.21
N PRO A 433 -12.75 -2.58 -30.18
CA PRO A 433 -13.02 -3.69 -29.27
C PRO A 433 -12.38 -3.47 -27.89
N PHE A 434 -13.18 -3.57 -26.83
CA PHE A 434 -12.74 -3.42 -25.44
C PHE A 434 -12.94 -4.70 -24.63
N PHE A 435 -12.09 -4.88 -23.61
CA PHE A 435 -12.34 -5.81 -22.50
C PHE A 435 -13.44 -5.18 -21.64
N PHE A 436 -14.67 -5.64 -21.79
CA PHE A 436 -15.81 -5.04 -21.12
C PHE A 436 -16.12 -5.79 -19.83
N VAL A 437 -16.12 -5.08 -18.70
CA VAL A 437 -16.49 -5.59 -17.38
C VAL A 437 -17.97 -5.28 -17.16
N ASN A 438 -18.82 -6.28 -17.38
CA ASN A 438 -20.26 -6.19 -17.11
C ASN A 438 -20.56 -6.13 -15.61
N TRP A 439 -19.79 -6.87 -14.82
CA TRP A 439 -19.95 -6.96 -13.39
C TRP A 439 -18.62 -7.24 -12.72
N LEU A 440 -18.36 -6.60 -11.58
CA LEU A 440 -17.25 -6.93 -10.69
C LEU A 440 -17.71 -6.76 -9.24
N SER A 441 -17.65 -7.85 -8.49
CA SER A 441 -17.85 -7.85 -7.05
C SER A 441 -16.60 -8.42 -6.36
N LEU A 442 -16.02 -7.62 -5.46
CA LEU A 442 -14.88 -7.98 -4.62
C LEU A 442 -15.36 -8.03 -3.18
N ARG A 443 -15.50 -9.22 -2.62
CA ARG A 443 -16.30 -9.49 -1.41
C ARG A 443 -15.42 -10.04 -0.29
N HIS A 444 -15.53 -9.45 0.89
CA HIS A 444 -14.95 -9.98 2.13
C HIS A 444 -16.07 -10.43 3.08
N PRO A 445 -16.68 -11.62 2.88
CA PRO A 445 -17.85 -12.06 3.66
C PRO A 445 -17.68 -12.18 5.18
N ARG A 446 -16.45 -12.17 5.69
CA ARG A 446 -16.18 -12.22 7.13
C ARG A 446 -16.17 -10.84 7.78
N ALA A 447 -15.94 -9.80 7.00
CA ALA A 447 -16.01 -8.42 7.45
C ALA A 447 -17.47 -7.96 7.58
N ARG A 448 -17.69 -6.97 8.43
CA ARG A 448 -18.99 -6.34 8.65
C ARG A 448 -18.92 -4.85 8.31
N PHE A 449 -20.06 -4.32 7.87
CA PHE A 449 -20.21 -2.87 7.77
C PHE A 449 -20.25 -2.25 9.17
N SER A 450 -19.73 -1.04 9.28
CA SER A 450 -19.69 -0.26 10.51
C SER A 450 -19.75 1.23 10.18
N GLU A 451 -19.75 2.11 11.18
CA GLU A 451 -19.68 3.56 10.95
C GLU A 451 -18.40 3.96 10.19
N ARG A 452 -17.28 3.27 10.45
CA ARG A 452 -16.00 3.47 9.77
C ARG A 452 -15.95 2.83 8.38
N ARG A 453 -16.83 1.87 8.14
CA ARG A 453 -16.93 1.13 6.88
C ARG A 453 -18.39 0.97 6.46
N PRO A 454 -19.04 2.08 6.06
CA PRO A 454 -20.46 2.08 5.76
C PRO A 454 -20.75 1.33 4.45
N GLN A 455 -21.94 0.74 4.38
CA GLN A 455 -22.43 0.08 3.17
C GLN A 455 -22.72 1.11 2.07
N LEU A 456 -22.09 0.93 0.90
CA LEU A 456 -22.42 1.64 -0.32
C LEU A 456 -23.52 0.90 -1.10
N PRO A 457 -24.34 1.61 -1.91
CA PRO A 457 -25.33 0.96 -2.77
C PRO A 457 -24.72 -0.13 -3.65
N GLY A 458 -25.39 -1.29 -3.73
CA GLY A 458 -24.93 -2.45 -4.49
C GLY A 458 -23.95 -3.38 -3.76
N GLN A 459 -23.58 -3.09 -2.52
CA GLN A 459 -22.79 -4.00 -1.68
C GLN A 459 -23.68 -4.83 -0.77
N ASP A 460 -23.38 -6.11 -0.63
CA ASP A 460 -23.97 -7.02 0.37
C ASP A 460 -23.00 -7.30 1.54
N VAL A 461 -21.70 -7.22 1.27
CA VAL A 461 -20.61 -7.35 2.25
C VAL A 461 -19.51 -6.31 1.96
N PRO A 462 -18.62 -6.00 2.94
CA PRO A 462 -17.48 -5.13 2.70
C PRO A 462 -16.53 -5.66 1.62
N GLY A 463 -15.76 -4.75 1.02
CA GLY A 463 -14.88 -5.08 -0.11
C GLY A 463 -13.58 -5.81 0.26
N LEU A 464 -12.96 -6.51 -0.68
CA LEU A 464 -11.63 -7.12 -0.46
C LEU A 464 -10.47 -6.11 -0.48
N GLY A 465 -10.69 -4.88 -0.93
CA GLY A 465 -9.60 -3.91 -1.13
C GLY A 465 -8.64 -4.27 -2.27
N LEU A 466 -9.11 -5.01 -3.28
CA LEU A 466 -8.30 -5.48 -4.43
C LEU A 466 -8.71 -4.85 -5.77
N ALA A 467 -9.41 -3.71 -5.74
CA ALA A 467 -9.93 -3.07 -6.94
C ALA A 467 -8.82 -2.61 -7.89
N ARG A 468 -7.71 -2.10 -7.34
CA ARG A 468 -6.56 -1.64 -8.13
C ARG A 468 -5.87 -2.83 -8.81
N GLU A 469 -5.62 -3.92 -8.10
CA GLU A 469 -5.02 -5.13 -8.66
C GLU A 469 -5.91 -5.78 -9.72
N ALA A 470 -7.22 -5.89 -9.47
CA ALA A 470 -8.17 -6.41 -10.44
C ALA A 470 -8.17 -5.57 -11.73
N THR A 471 -8.14 -4.24 -11.59
CA THR A 471 -8.06 -3.33 -12.74
C THR A 471 -6.77 -3.52 -13.53
N GLU A 472 -5.60 -3.63 -12.87
CA GLU A 472 -4.35 -3.92 -13.58
C GLU A 472 -4.37 -5.27 -14.29
N MET A 473 -5.01 -6.28 -13.70
CA MET A 473 -5.20 -7.57 -14.34
C MET A 473 -6.02 -7.46 -15.61
N PHE A 474 -7.14 -6.73 -15.59
CA PHE A 474 -7.95 -6.50 -16.78
C PHE A 474 -7.19 -5.74 -17.86
N VAL A 475 -6.35 -4.77 -17.49
CA VAL A 475 -5.48 -4.05 -18.43
C VAL A 475 -4.49 -5.00 -19.12
N LEU A 476 -3.88 -5.91 -18.35
CA LEU A 476 -2.98 -6.92 -18.91
C LEU A 476 -3.71 -7.94 -19.80
N MET A 477 -4.92 -8.35 -19.42
CA MET A 477 -5.74 -9.24 -20.23
C MET A 477 -6.17 -8.57 -21.54
N ALA A 478 -6.60 -7.31 -21.49
CA ALA A 478 -6.93 -6.51 -22.67
C ALA A 478 -5.73 -6.41 -23.62
N LYS A 479 -4.54 -6.11 -23.08
CA LYS A 479 -3.30 -6.05 -23.86
C LYS A 479 -2.97 -7.39 -24.52
N ARG A 480 -3.09 -8.50 -23.78
CA ARG A 480 -2.81 -9.85 -24.31
C ARG A 480 -3.77 -10.25 -25.42
N LEU A 481 -5.03 -9.82 -25.33
CA LEU A 481 -6.06 -10.10 -26.33
C LEU A 481 -6.07 -9.12 -27.51
N GLY A 482 -5.16 -8.15 -27.56
CA GLY A 482 -5.10 -7.15 -28.63
C GLY A 482 -6.31 -6.19 -28.64
N LEU A 483 -6.88 -5.90 -27.47
CA LEU A 483 -8.03 -5.00 -27.31
C LEU A 483 -7.58 -3.55 -27.07
N ALA A 484 -8.44 -2.57 -27.38
CA ALA A 484 -8.13 -1.14 -27.25
C ALA A 484 -7.96 -0.68 -25.78
N GLY A 485 -8.54 -1.44 -24.84
CA GLY A 485 -8.60 -1.04 -23.44
C GLY A 485 -9.52 -1.89 -22.59
N VAL A 486 -9.79 -1.38 -21.38
CA VAL A 486 -10.79 -1.90 -20.45
C VAL A 486 -11.96 -0.93 -20.43
N ALA A 487 -13.18 -1.45 -20.43
CA ALA A 487 -14.40 -0.67 -20.36
C ALA A 487 -15.35 -1.23 -19.30
N SER A 488 -16.22 -0.39 -18.75
CA SER A 488 -17.27 -0.81 -17.82
C SER A 488 -18.40 0.21 -17.82
N ARG A 489 -19.53 -0.15 -17.22
CA ARG A 489 -20.66 0.77 -17.00
C ARG A 489 -20.91 0.92 -15.49
N PRO A 490 -20.47 2.01 -14.84
CA PRO A 490 -20.64 2.21 -13.42
C PRO A 490 -22.10 2.46 -13.11
N MET A 491 -22.75 1.50 -12.45
CA MET A 491 -24.18 1.59 -12.09
C MET A 491 -24.48 2.58 -10.96
N TRP A 492 -23.44 3.09 -10.28
CA TRP A 492 -23.56 4.03 -9.19
C TRP A 492 -22.52 5.14 -9.30
N TYR A 493 -22.86 6.32 -8.78
CA TYR A 493 -21.98 7.49 -8.74
C TYR A 493 -20.60 7.21 -8.14
N HIS A 494 -20.54 6.54 -6.97
CA HIS A 494 -19.27 6.23 -6.33
C HIS A 494 -18.35 5.36 -7.19
N LEU A 495 -18.89 4.46 -8.02
CA LEU A 495 -18.08 3.61 -8.91
C LEU A 495 -17.39 4.46 -9.98
N ALA A 496 -18.08 5.45 -10.55
CA ALA A 496 -17.49 6.39 -11.48
C ALA A 496 -16.44 7.28 -10.79
N VAL A 497 -16.72 7.76 -9.57
CA VAL A 497 -15.75 8.55 -8.77
C VAL A 497 -14.49 7.75 -8.49
N VAL A 498 -14.60 6.50 -8.04
CA VAL A 498 -13.42 5.65 -7.77
C VAL A 498 -12.61 5.38 -9.05
N ALA A 499 -13.28 5.17 -10.18
CA ALA A 499 -12.63 4.90 -11.46
C ALA A 499 -12.01 6.15 -12.14
N ARG A 500 -12.37 7.36 -11.70
CA ARG A 500 -12.02 8.65 -12.35
C ARG A 500 -10.53 8.90 -12.57
N ALA A 501 -9.64 8.22 -11.84
CA ALA A 501 -8.21 8.42 -12.03
C ALA A 501 -7.72 7.88 -13.39
N ARG A 502 -8.38 6.83 -13.91
CA ARG A 502 -7.93 6.09 -15.10
C ARG A 502 -9.00 5.92 -16.18
N PHE A 503 -10.26 6.02 -15.82
CA PHE A 503 -11.39 5.88 -16.73
C PHE A 503 -12.01 7.24 -17.06
N ARG A 504 -12.54 7.37 -18.27
CA ARG A 504 -13.31 8.52 -18.75
C ARG A 504 -14.58 8.03 -19.43
N PHE A 505 -15.68 8.78 -19.31
CA PHE A 505 -16.87 8.51 -20.12
C PHE A 505 -16.53 8.68 -21.61
N VAL A 506 -17.15 7.83 -22.44
CA VAL A 506 -16.95 7.87 -23.89
C VAL A 506 -17.57 9.14 -24.49
N ASP A 507 -18.75 9.53 -24.02
CA ASP A 507 -19.39 10.79 -24.39
C ASP A 507 -18.74 11.97 -23.66
N PRO A 508 -18.14 12.95 -24.38
CA PRO A 508 -17.55 14.15 -23.80
C PRO A 508 -18.53 14.99 -22.98
N ALA A 509 -19.80 15.09 -23.39
CA ALA A 509 -20.81 15.80 -22.61
C ALA A 509 -21.11 15.05 -21.31
N ARG A 510 -21.28 13.73 -21.36
CA ARG A 510 -21.45 12.91 -20.15
C ARG A 510 -20.26 13.05 -19.19
N GLN A 511 -19.04 13.12 -19.70
CA GLN A 511 -17.82 13.38 -18.94
C GLN A 511 -17.85 14.77 -18.27
N GLY A 512 -18.22 15.81 -19.01
CA GLY A 512 -18.38 17.17 -18.48
C GLY A 512 -19.43 17.25 -17.37
N ARG A 513 -20.59 16.62 -17.53
CA ARG A 513 -21.63 16.52 -16.49
C ARG A 513 -21.12 15.82 -15.23
N PHE A 514 -20.36 14.73 -15.40
CA PHE A 514 -19.76 14.02 -14.27
C PHE A 514 -18.73 14.88 -13.52
N GLU A 515 -17.90 15.65 -14.23
CA GLU A 515 -16.96 16.58 -13.60
C GLU A 515 -17.66 17.71 -12.84
N ALA A 516 -18.75 18.26 -13.40
CA ALA A 516 -19.58 19.24 -12.70
C ALA A 516 -20.20 18.65 -11.42
N MET A 517 -20.70 17.42 -11.49
CA MET A 517 -21.26 16.73 -10.32
C MET A 517 -20.20 16.52 -9.24
N MET A 518 -18.98 16.11 -9.60
CA MET A 518 -17.88 15.98 -8.64
C MET A 518 -17.50 17.32 -8.01
N ARG A 519 -17.46 18.40 -8.81
CA ARG A 519 -17.19 19.77 -8.32
C ARG A 519 -18.25 20.19 -7.30
N ASP A 520 -19.52 20.08 -7.66
CA ASP A 520 -20.62 20.62 -6.87
C ASP A 520 -20.91 19.79 -5.63
N LEU A 521 -20.71 18.47 -5.68
CA LEU A 521 -20.90 17.56 -4.55
C LEU A 521 -19.63 17.38 -3.69
N ALA A 522 -18.53 18.07 -3.99
CA ALA A 522 -17.24 17.91 -3.30
C ALA A 522 -17.29 18.20 -1.78
N HIS A 523 -18.28 18.99 -1.34
CA HIS A 523 -18.48 19.34 0.06
C HIS A 523 -19.10 18.21 0.89
N LEU A 524 -19.66 17.18 0.24
CA LEU A 524 -20.25 16.01 0.91
C LEU A 524 -19.25 14.85 0.95
N PRO A 525 -19.23 14.05 2.03
CA PRO A 525 -18.61 12.74 2.01
C PRO A 525 -19.13 11.90 0.85
N LEU A 526 -18.26 11.11 0.21
CA LEU A 526 -18.60 10.35 -0.99
C LEU A 526 -19.84 9.44 -0.80
N LEU A 527 -19.99 8.85 0.39
CA LEU A 527 -21.16 8.05 0.73
C LEU A 527 -22.45 8.89 0.70
N GLU A 528 -22.42 10.08 1.29
CA GLU A 528 -23.60 10.95 1.37
C GLU A 528 -23.99 11.48 0.00
N ALA A 529 -23.00 11.91 -0.80
CA ALA A 529 -23.21 12.26 -2.20
C ALA A 529 -23.83 11.09 -2.98
N THR A 530 -23.28 9.88 -2.80
CA THR A 530 -23.79 8.67 -3.47
C THR A 530 -25.22 8.35 -3.07
N ARG A 531 -25.55 8.44 -1.78
CA ARG A 531 -26.92 8.24 -1.28
C ARG A 531 -27.86 9.30 -1.81
N ALA A 532 -27.45 10.57 -1.84
CA ALA A 532 -28.24 11.66 -2.40
C ALA A 532 -28.59 11.40 -3.87
N VAL A 533 -27.62 10.97 -4.65
CA VAL A 533 -27.82 10.60 -6.06
C VAL A 533 -28.74 9.39 -6.20
N ALA A 534 -28.52 8.34 -5.40
CA ALA A 534 -29.31 7.12 -5.42
C ALA A 534 -30.77 7.34 -5.01
N GLU A 535 -31.00 8.22 -4.04
CA GLU A 535 -32.32 8.57 -3.50
C GLU A 535 -33.04 9.62 -4.35
N GLY A 536 -32.43 10.14 -5.42
CA GLY A 536 -33.02 11.15 -6.29
C GLY A 536 -33.12 12.54 -5.65
N ARG A 537 -32.28 12.84 -4.66
CA ARG A 537 -32.22 14.13 -3.94
C ARG A 537 -31.28 15.15 -4.58
N VAL A 538 -30.79 14.84 -5.78
CA VAL A 538 -29.89 15.72 -6.53
C VAL A 538 -30.67 16.34 -7.67
N SER A 539 -30.52 17.65 -7.86
CA SER A 539 -31.05 18.34 -9.03
C SER A 539 -29.91 18.76 -9.96
N LEU A 540 -30.19 18.84 -11.26
CA LEU A 540 -29.34 19.42 -12.29
C LEU A 540 -30.04 20.67 -12.83
N ASN A 541 -29.43 21.84 -12.61
CA ASN A 541 -29.99 23.13 -13.04
C ASN A 541 -31.43 23.36 -12.55
N GLY A 542 -31.78 22.87 -11.35
CA GLY A 542 -33.10 22.99 -10.74
C GLY A 542 -34.07 21.85 -11.04
N GLU A 543 -33.73 20.95 -11.96
CA GLU A 543 -34.58 19.80 -12.32
C GLU A 543 -34.10 18.52 -11.63
N PRO A 544 -34.99 17.62 -11.15
CA PRO A 544 -34.60 16.36 -10.53
C PRO A 544 -33.67 15.53 -11.43
N TYR A 545 -32.54 15.09 -10.87
CA TYR A 545 -31.54 14.30 -11.57
C TYR A 545 -31.42 12.91 -10.97
N ARG A 546 -31.34 11.90 -11.85
CA ARG A 546 -31.01 10.52 -11.48
C ARG A 546 -29.71 10.12 -12.13
N TRP A 547 -28.93 9.28 -11.44
CA TRP A 547 -27.71 8.73 -12.03
C TRP A 547 -28.00 8.05 -13.37
N GLU A 548 -27.28 8.47 -14.40
CA GLU A 548 -27.31 7.89 -15.74
C GLU A 548 -26.04 7.04 -15.94
N PRO A 549 -26.12 5.70 -15.79
CA PRO A 549 -25.00 4.83 -16.10
C PRO A 549 -24.67 4.90 -17.59
N ASP A 550 -23.39 5.12 -17.90
CA ASP A 550 -22.89 5.15 -19.27
C ASP A 550 -21.48 4.55 -19.34
N ASP A 551 -21.01 4.19 -20.52
CA ASP A 551 -19.75 3.48 -20.67
C ASP A 551 -18.56 4.39 -20.36
N VAL A 552 -17.69 3.88 -19.48
CA VAL A 552 -16.38 4.48 -19.20
C VAL A 552 -15.29 3.58 -19.75
N VAL A 553 -14.26 4.18 -20.33
CA VAL A 553 -13.13 3.49 -20.95
C VAL A 553 -11.80 3.91 -20.33
N LEU A 554 -10.93 2.93 -20.16
CA LEU A 554 -9.50 3.07 -19.93
C LEU A 554 -8.82 2.55 -21.18
N ARG A 555 -8.22 3.45 -21.97
CA ARG A 555 -7.49 3.08 -23.19
C ARG A 555 -6.05 2.70 -22.88
N LEU A 556 -5.54 1.67 -23.53
CA LEU A 556 -4.12 1.30 -23.44
C LEU A 556 -3.23 2.36 -24.10
N GLU A 557 -3.73 2.94 -25.19
CA GLU A 557 -3.11 4.03 -25.92
C GLU A 557 -3.93 5.32 -25.72
N PRO A 558 -3.31 6.43 -25.30
CA PRO A 558 -4.03 7.70 -25.16
C PRO A 558 -4.57 8.17 -26.51
N VAL A 559 -5.84 8.59 -26.53
CA VAL A 559 -6.50 9.19 -27.69
C VAL A 559 -6.92 10.61 -27.32
N PRO A 560 -6.89 11.58 -28.26
CA PRO A 560 -7.41 12.92 -28.02
C PRO A 560 -8.84 12.88 -27.49
N VAL A 561 -9.11 13.73 -26.50
CA VAL A 561 -10.44 13.91 -25.92
C VAL A 561 -10.90 15.32 -26.26
N ASP A 562 -12.17 15.50 -26.59
CA ASP A 562 -12.75 16.82 -26.84
C ASP A 562 -12.88 17.60 -25.53
N THR A 563 -11.82 18.31 -25.18
CA THR A 563 -11.72 19.08 -23.94
C THR A 563 -12.65 20.28 -23.92
N ASP A 564 -12.99 20.83 -25.09
CA ASP A 564 -13.81 22.02 -25.21
C ASP A 564 -15.27 21.68 -24.91
N VAL A 565 -15.77 20.56 -25.43
CA VAL A 565 -17.11 20.06 -25.09
C VAL A 565 -17.20 19.68 -23.61
N ILE A 566 -16.18 19.01 -23.06
CA ILE A 566 -16.14 18.68 -21.62
C ILE A 566 -16.22 19.95 -20.77
N ALA A 567 -15.39 20.95 -21.09
CA ALA A 567 -15.33 22.20 -20.34
C ALA A 567 -16.67 22.97 -20.43
N ALA A 568 -17.21 23.12 -21.65
CA ALA A 568 -18.47 23.81 -21.88
C ALA A 568 -19.63 23.14 -21.13
N GLU A 569 -19.74 21.82 -21.18
CA GLU A 569 -20.79 21.09 -20.46
C GLU A 569 -20.60 21.17 -18.94
N ARG A 570 -19.35 21.08 -18.46
CA ARG A 570 -19.04 21.23 -17.03
C ARG A 570 -19.41 22.61 -16.47
N GLU A 571 -19.26 23.65 -17.27
CA GLU A 571 -19.66 25.02 -16.92
C GLU A 571 -21.18 25.22 -16.99
N ARG A 572 -21.85 24.57 -17.95
CA ARG A 572 -23.30 24.63 -18.13
C ARG A 572 -24.09 23.89 -17.05
N CYS A 573 -23.50 22.85 -16.46
CA CYS A 573 -24.15 22.02 -15.45
C CYS A 573 -23.86 22.50 -14.03
N HIS A 574 -24.90 22.63 -13.23
CA HIS A 574 -24.83 22.89 -11.80
C HIS A 574 -25.70 21.90 -11.03
N PHE A 575 -25.10 21.15 -10.12
CA PHE A 575 -25.79 20.18 -9.28
C PHE A 575 -26.02 20.72 -7.87
N THR A 576 -27.22 20.50 -7.33
CA THR A 576 -27.55 20.82 -5.93
C THR A 576 -28.16 19.62 -5.23
N VAL A 577 -28.07 19.60 -3.90
CA VAL A 577 -28.64 18.53 -3.07
C VAL A 577 -29.74 19.13 -2.21
N GLU A 578 -30.91 18.51 -2.21
CA GLU A 578 -31.98 18.90 -1.30
C GLU A 578 -31.66 18.48 0.14
N SER A 579 -31.80 19.42 1.08
CA SER A 579 -31.66 19.19 2.51
C SER A 579 -32.75 18.24 2.99
N ARG A 580 -32.39 17.22 3.77
CA ARG A 580 -33.37 16.41 4.51
C ARG A 580 -34.14 17.36 5.43
N HIS A 581 -35.42 17.58 5.16
CA HIS A 581 -36.30 18.16 6.18
C HIS A 581 -36.33 17.16 7.34
N GLY A 582 -35.98 17.66 8.53
CA GLY A 582 -35.72 16.86 9.73
C GLY A 582 -36.92 16.08 10.26
#